data_AF-A0A0P9MV80-F1
#
_entry.id   AF-A0A0P9MV80-F1
#
_cell.length_a   1.000
_cell.length_b   1.000
_cell.length_c   1.000
_cell.angle_alpha   90.00
_cell.angle_beta   90.00
_cell.angle_gamma   90.00
#
_symmetry.space_group_name_H-M   'P 1'
#
loop_
_entity.id
_entity.type
_entity.pdbx_description
1 polymer ?
#
loop_
_entity_poly.entity_id
_entity_poly.type
_entity_poly.pdbx_seq_one_letter_code
_entity_poly.pdbx_strand_id
1 'polypeptide(L)'
;MPVDIQKVGTSVIPGGLDAQEVVRRSEAACAALSDDEDGLKRDILGHAGNRWSLGVVHALGVSSPLRHAQLRRKLHGVTQRMLTHTLRQLEQDGLITRHDYCEKPLRVEYSLTDLGMGLLVQMIPLWTWVIENSEAFSAARNRYPDR
;
A
#
# COMPACT_ATOMS: atom_id res chain seq x y z
N MET A 1 -28.08 -6.36 13.07
CA MET A 1 -28.13 -7.73 13.61
C MET A 1 -26.94 -7.90 14.55
N PRO A 2 -27.09 -8.47 15.76
CA PRO A 2 -25.97 -8.60 16.67
C PRO A 2 -25.13 -9.82 16.27
N VAL A 3 -23.81 -9.62 16.12
CA VAL A 3 -22.86 -10.71 15.92
C VAL A 3 -22.31 -11.08 17.29
N ASP A 4 -22.50 -12.34 17.67
CA ASP A 4 -22.00 -12.94 18.90
C ASP A 4 -20.47 -13.07 18.82
N ILE A 5 -19.75 -12.42 19.74
CA ILE A 5 -18.28 -12.43 19.77
C ILE A 5 -17.82 -13.23 20.98
N GLN A 6 -17.99 -14.55 20.92
CA GLN A 6 -17.20 -15.48 21.71
C GLN A 6 -16.27 -16.28 20.81
N LYS A 7 -15.00 -15.87 20.76
CA LYS A 7 -13.83 -16.74 20.78
C LYS A 7 -12.58 -15.91 21.08
N VAL A 8 -12.19 -15.96 22.36
CA VAL A 8 -10.87 -15.57 22.84
C VAL A 8 -9.87 -16.62 22.33
N GLY A 9 -8.89 -16.15 21.57
CA GLY A 9 -7.86 -16.97 20.94
C GLY A 9 -7.37 -16.29 19.67
N THR A 10 -6.88 -15.05 19.79
CA THR A 10 -6.39 -14.26 18.65
C THR A 10 -5.09 -14.88 18.14
N SER A 11 -5.20 -15.94 17.35
CA SER A 11 -4.14 -16.27 16.39
C SER A 11 -4.10 -15.12 15.40
N VAL A 12 -3.07 -14.28 15.53
CA VAL A 12 -2.80 -13.15 14.64
C VAL A 12 -2.44 -13.63 13.22
N ILE A 13 -2.15 -14.93 13.07
CA ILE A 13 -1.79 -15.59 11.83
C ILE A 13 -3.05 -16.17 11.16
N PRO A 14 -3.45 -15.68 9.97
CA PRO A 14 -4.57 -16.23 9.22
C PRO A 14 -4.32 -17.70 8.82
N GLY A 15 -5.36 -18.54 8.89
CA GLY A 15 -5.37 -19.87 8.26
C GLY A 15 -4.70 -21.01 9.03
N GLY A 16 -4.36 -20.85 10.31
CA GLY A 16 -3.78 -21.93 11.11
C GLY A 16 -2.36 -22.32 10.69
N LEU A 17 -1.65 -21.41 10.00
CA LEU A 17 -0.25 -21.60 9.65
C LEU A 17 0.60 -21.69 10.92
N ASP A 18 1.49 -22.67 10.97
CA ASP A 18 2.51 -22.78 12.01
C ASP A 18 3.41 -21.53 11.99
N ALA A 19 3.66 -20.95 13.16
CA ALA A 19 4.48 -19.75 13.29
C ALA A 19 5.89 -19.97 12.73
N GLN A 20 6.45 -21.18 12.87
CA GLN A 20 7.76 -21.50 12.30
C GLN A 20 7.72 -21.50 10.77
N GLU A 21 6.66 -22.05 10.17
CA GLU A 21 6.46 -22.03 8.73
C GLU A 21 6.27 -20.60 8.19
N VAL A 22 5.56 -19.74 8.93
CA VAL A 22 5.41 -18.32 8.57
C VAL A 22 6.75 -17.60 8.56
N VAL A 23 7.56 -17.79 9.62
CA VAL A 23 8.90 -17.20 9.70
C VAL A 23 9.79 -17.71 8.57
N ARG A 24 9.81 -19.02 8.31
CA ARG A 24 10.58 -19.63 7.23
C ARG A 24 10.20 -19.07 5.85
N ARG A 25 8.89 -18.93 5.58
CA ARG A 25 8.40 -18.31 4.32
C ARG A 25 8.83 -16.85 4.21
N SER A 26 8.76 -16.11 5.31
CA SER A 26 9.21 -14.72 5.36
C SER A 26 10.71 -14.59 5.09
N GLU A 27 11.53 -15.44 5.70
CA GLU A 27 12.99 -15.45 5.48
C GLU A 27 13.34 -15.75 4.02
N ALA A 28 12.70 -16.76 3.43
CA ALA A 28 12.91 -17.10 2.03
C ALA A 28 12.53 -15.94 1.09
N ALA A 29 11.44 -15.23 1.38
CA ALA A 29 11.05 -14.04 0.61
C ALA A 29 12.07 -12.90 0.77
N CYS A 30 12.53 -12.62 2.00
CA CYS A 30 13.54 -11.59 2.27
C CYS A 30 14.89 -11.87 1.60
N ALA A 31 15.32 -13.14 1.56
CA ALA A 31 16.52 -13.56 0.83
C ALA A 31 16.34 -13.32 -0.67
N ALA A 32 15.22 -13.75 -1.26
CA ALA A 32 14.94 -13.55 -2.68
C ALA A 32 14.85 -12.07 -3.11
N LEU A 33 14.44 -11.19 -2.19
CA LEU A 33 14.45 -9.72 -2.35
C LEU A 33 15.85 -9.12 -2.26
N SER A 34 16.81 -9.85 -1.68
CA SER A 34 18.18 -9.42 -1.43
C SER A 34 19.19 -9.90 -2.47
N ASP A 35 18.81 -10.90 -3.26
CA ASP A 35 19.69 -11.61 -4.19
C ASP A 35 19.75 -10.98 -5.60
N ASP A 36 19.27 -9.75 -5.80
CA ASP A 36 19.39 -9.08 -7.09
C ASP A 36 20.63 -8.18 -7.17
N GLU A 37 21.41 -8.34 -8.25
CA GLU A 37 22.73 -7.68 -8.42
C GLU A 37 22.66 -6.15 -8.30
N ASP A 38 21.53 -5.55 -8.70
CA ASP A 38 21.36 -4.10 -8.75
C ASP A 38 20.48 -3.53 -7.61
N GLY A 39 19.97 -4.36 -6.70
CA GLY A 39 19.11 -3.93 -5.58
C GLY A 39 17.70 -3.43 -5.96
N LEU A 40 17.34 -3.52 -7.25
CA LEU A 40 16.05 -3.14 -7.83
C LEU A 40 14.83 -3.64 -7.03
N LYS A 41 14.83 -4.90 -6.58
CA LYS A 41 13.72 -5.49 -5.81
C LYS A 41 13.54 -4.79 -4.47
N ARG A 42 14.64 -4.41 -3.81
CA ARG A 42 14.58 -3.66 -2.54
C ARG A 42 14.08 -2.24 -2.76
N ASP A 43 14.53 -1.60 -3.84
CA ASP A 43 14.10 -0.25 -4.19
C ASP A 43 12.60 -0.22 -4.51
N ILE A 44 12.12 -1.13 -5.36
CA ILE A 44 10.68 -1.29 -5.67
C ILE A 44 9.89 -1.55 -4.39
N LEU A 45 10.37 -2.43 -3.51
CA LEU A 45 9.69 -2.70 -2.23
C LEU A 45 9.62 -1.45 -1.36
N GLY A 46 10.70 -0.67 -1.28
CA GLY A 46 10.74 0.60 -0.56
C GLY A 46 9.81 1.65 -1.16
N HIS A 47 9.75 1.74 -2.49
CA HIS A 47 8.85 2.63 -3.21
C HIS A 47 7.38 2.26 -2.99
N ALA A 48 7.01 1.00 -3.23
CA ALA A 48 5.65 0.50 -3.06
C ALA A 48 5.19 0.54 -1.59
N GLY A 49 6.11 0.26 -0.66
CA GLY A 49 5.88 0.31 0.78
C GLY A 49 5.89 1.71 1.39
N ASN A 50 6.20 2.76 0.62
CA ASN A 50 6.17 4.12 1.14
C ASN A 50 4.75 4.49 1.61
N ARG A 51 4.68 5.35 2.63
CA ARG A 51 3.43 5.79 3.28
C ARG A 51 2.32 6.24 2.32
N TRP A 52 2.68 6.84 1.20
CA TRP A 52 1.77 7.44 0.24
C TRP A 52 1.47 6.56 -0.97
N SER A 53 2.37 5.63 -1.34
CA SER A 53 2.26 4.79 -2.54
C SER A 53 0.97 3.99 -2.56
N LEU A 54 0.67 3.30 -1.45
CA LEU A 54 -0.58 2.55 -1.31
C LEU A 54 -1.82 3.45 -1.44
N GLY A 55 -1.74 4.69 -0.93
CA GLY A 55 -2.79 5.69 -1.07
C GLY A 55 -2.98 6.18 -2.50
N VAL A 56 -1.89 6.38 -3.25
CA VAL A 56 -1.93 6.76 -4.67
C VAL A 56 -2.53 5.63 -5.50
N VAL A 57 -2.04 4.40 -5.30
CA VAL A 57 -2.53 3.21 -6.01
C VAL A 57 -4.02 3.00 -5.75
N HIS A 58 -4.44 3.09 -4.49
CA HIS A 58 -5.87 3.04 -4.13
C HIS A 58 -6.68 4.15 -4.81
N ALA A 59 -6.21 5.39 -4.73
CA ALA A 59 -6.94 6.54 -5.26
C ALA A 59 -7.16 6.44 -6.77
N LEU A 60 -6.13 6.00 -7.50
CA LEU A 60 -6.21 5.76 -8.94
C LEU A 60 -7.07 4.55 -9.27
N GLY A 61 -6.99 3.45 -8.50
CA GLY A 61 -7.84 2.27 -8.71
C GLY A 61 -9.34 2.55 -8.53
N VAL A 62 -9.70 3.40 -7.56
CA VAL A 62 -11.10 3.78 -7.30
C VAL A 62 -11.59 4.88 -8.23
N SER A 63 -10.71 5.76 -8.67
CA SER A 63 -11.05 6.89 -9.52
C SER A 63 -9.88 7.14 -10.48
N SER A 64 -10.02 6.77 -11.74
CA SER A 64 -9.01 6.97 -12.79
C SER A 64 -9.65 7.67 -14.00
N PRO A 65 -8.95 8.55 -14.72
CA PRO A 65 -7.65 9.12 -14.38
C PRO A 65 -7.75 10.25 -13.34
N LEU A 66 -6.65 10.58 -12.66
CA LEU A 66 -6.59 11.73 -11.73
C LEU A 66 -5.44 12.68 -12.03
N ARG A 67 -5.69 13.98 -11.80
CA ARG A 67 -4.65 15.01 -11.78
C ARG A 67 -3.97 15.08 -10.42
N HIS A 68 -2.77 15.65 -10.36
CA HIS A 68 -2.00 15.84 -9.12
C HIS A 68 -2.81 16.50 -7.99
N ALA A 69 -3.56 17.56 -8.29
CA ALA A 69 -4.40 18.23 -7.29
C ALA A 69 -5.55 17.36 -6.77
N GLN A 70 -6.11 16.45 -7.59
CA GLN A 70 -7.14 15.53 -7.14
C GLN A 70 -6.55 14.44 -6.24
N LEU A 71 -5.38 13.90 -6.59
CA LEU A 71 -4.63 12.97 -5.75
C LEU A 71 -4.29 13.59 -4.40
N ARG A 72 -3.73 14.81 -4.38
CA ARG A 72 -3.39 15.52 -3.14
C ARG A 72 -4.58 15.72 -2.21
N ARG A 73 -5.78 15.96 -2.76
CA ARG A 73 -7.00 16.09 -1.95
C ARG A 73 -7.45 14.76 -1.33
N LYS A 74 -7.21 13.64 -2.02
CA LYS A 74 -7.54 12.29 -1.51
C LYS A 74 -6.53 11.80 -0.47
N LEU A 75 -5.28 12.25 -0.55
CA LEU A 75 -4.20 11.85 0.37
C LEU A 75 -4.00 12.90 1.48
N HIS A 76 -4.78 12.81 2.56
CA HIS A 76 -4.69 13.75 3.67
C HIS A 76 -3.28 13.80 4.29
N GLY A 77 -2.74 15.02 4.42
CA GLY A 77 -1.41 15.26 5.00
C GLY A 77 -0.23 15.08 4.03
N VAL A 78 -0.46 14.69 2.76
CA VAL A 78 0.62 14.64 1.77
C VAL A 78 1.01 16.05 1.34
N THR A 79 2.31 16.35 1.37
CA THR A 79 2.82 17.59 0.79
C THR A 79 2.92 17.46 -0.73
N GLN A 80 2.91 18.59 -1.44
CA GLN A 80 3.09 18.57 -2.90
C GLN A 80 4.40 17.90 -3.30
N ARG A 81 5.50 18.19 -2.59
CA ARG A 81 6.82 17.60 -2.83
C ARG A 81 6.80 16.08 -2.65
N MET A 82 6.18 15.58 -1.59
CA MET A 82 6.06 14.14 -1.34
C MET A 82 5.23 13.47 -2.44
N LEU A 83 4.08 14.04 -2.81
CA LEU A 83 3.24 13.45 -3.85
C LEU A 83 3.97 13.42 -5.20
N THR A 84 4.69 14.48 -5.58
CA THR A 84 5.48 14.49 -6.82
C THR A 84 6.58 13.44 -6.80
N HIS A 85 7.25 13.24 -5.65
CA HIS A 85 8.27 12.21 -5.51
C HIS A 85 7.68 10.80 -5.64
N THR A 86 6.58 10.53 -4.93
CA THR A 86 5.86 9.24 -5.00
C THR A 86 5.37 8.95 -6.43
N LEU A 87 4.77 9.92 -7.12
CA LEU A 87 4.31 9.71 -8.50
C LEU A 87 5.46 9.38 -9.45
N ARG A 88 6.62 10.04 -9.30
CA ARG A 88 7.80 9.72 -10.12
C ARG A 88 8.33 8.32 -9.85
N GLN A 89 8.38 7.89 -8.59
CA GLN A 89 8.82 6.53 -8.24
C GLN A 89 7.85 5.49 -8.83
N LEU A 90 6.54 5.67 -8.63
CA LEU A 90 5.55 4.74 -9.18
C LEU A 90 5.54 4.71 -10.71
N GLU A 91 5.84 5.83 -11.37
CA GLU A 91 5.99 5.91 -12.83
C GLU A 91 7.25 5.17 -13.29
N GLN A 92 8.38 5.35 -12.61
CA GLN A 92 9.64 4.65 -12.88
C GLN A 92 9.52 3.13 -12.67
N ASP A 93 8.79 2.71 -11.63
CA ASP A 93 8.52 1.30 -11.33
C ASP A 93 7.45 0.71 -12.27
N GLY A 94 6.86 1.51 -13.17
CA GLY A 94 5.85 1.07 -14.13
C GLY A 94 4.48 0.76 -13.51
N LEU A 95 4.22 1.22 -12.28
CA LEU A 95 2.93 1.03 -11.58
C LEU A 95 1.87 2.04 -12.02
N ILE A 96 2.28 3.21 -12.51
CA ILE A 96 1.39 4.23 -13.07
C ILE A 96 1.90 4.74 -14.41
N THR A 97 0.98 5.24 -15.23
CA THR A 97 1.30 6.01 -16.44
C THR A 97 0.95 7.48 -16.24
N ARG A 98 1.79 8.38 -16.77
CA ARG A 98 1.56 9.81 -16.83
C ARG A 98 1.21 10.22 -18.26
N HIS A 99 0.04 10.83 -18.45
CA HIS A 99 -0.36 11.38 -19.74
C HIS A 99 -0.38 12.92 -19.70
N ASP A 100 0.46 13.52 -20.54
CA ASP A 100 0.43 14.96 -20.81
C ASP A 100 -0.49 15.26 -22.00
N TYR A 101 -1.59 15.95 -21.74
CA TYR A 101 -2.42 16.56 -22.77
C TYR A 101 -1.80 17.92 -23.07
N CYS A 102 -1.11 18.03 -24.20
CA CYS A 102 -0.43 19.24 -24.69
C CYS A 102 -1.41 20.37 -25.08
N GLU A 103 -2.45 20.59 -24.28
CA GLU A 103 -3.49 21.60 -24.46
C GLU A 103 -3.26 22.82 -23.55
N LYS A 104 -4.01 23.91 -23.78
CA LYS A 104 -4.05 25.08 -22.90
C LYS A 104 -5.38 25.11 -22.16
N PRO A 105 -5.39 25.09 -20.81
CA PRO A 105 -4.24 24.95 -19.90
C PRO A 105 -3.64 23.54 -19.90
N LEU A 106 -2.33 23.42 -19.67
CA LEU A 106 -1.63 22.13 -19.61
C LEU A 106 -2.31 21.20 -18.58
N ARG A 107 -2.66 19.99 -19.03
CA ARG A 107 -3.32 18.98 -18.21
C ARG A 107 -2.46 17.72 -18.16
N VAL A 108 -2.16 17.30 -16.94
CA VAL A 108 -1.41 16.07 -16.66
C VAL A 108 -2.27 15.15 -15.84
N GLU A 109 -2.42 13.92 -16.32
CA GLU A 109 -3.22 12.88 -15.68
C GLU A 109 -2.40 11.63 -15.41
N TYR A 110 -2.79 10.92 -14.36
CA TYR A 110 -2.19 9.66 -13.93
C TYR A 110 -3.25 8.56 -13.93
N SER A 111 -2.83 7.37 -14.29
CA SER A 111 -3.64 6.13 -14.32
C SER A 111 -2.79 4.96 -13.84
N LEU A 112 -3.42 3.91 -13.29
CA LEU A 112 -2.73 2.65 -13.03
C LEU A 112 -2.38 1.93 -14.34
N THR A 113 -1.25 1.23 -14.34
CA THR A 113 -0.96 0.18 -15.32
C THR A 113 -1.55 -1.15 -14.88
N ASP A 114 -1.46 -2.18 -15.73
CA ASP A 114 -1.81 -3.55 -15.34
C ASP A 114 -0.97 -4.05 -14.16
N LEU A 115 0.31 -3.68 -14.09
CA LEU A 115 1.18 -3.99 -12.96
C LEU A 115 0.71 -3.28 -11.68
N GLY A 116 0.33 -2.00 -11.80
CA GLY A 116 -0.27 -1.24 -10.70
C GLY A 116 -1.60 -1.82 -10.21
N MET A 117 -2.43 -2.34 -11.11
CA MET A 117 -3.64 -3.09 -10.77
C MET A 117 -3.32 -4.38 -10.03
N GLY A 118 -2.26 -5.10 -10.45
CA GLY A 118 -1.76 -6.27 -9.74
C GLY A 118 -1.38 -5.94 -8.29
N LEU A 119 -0.66 -4.84 -8.07
CA LEU A 119 -0.32 -4.37 -6.72
C LEU A 119 -1.58 -4.04 -5.89
N LEU A 120 -2.56 -3.36 -6.48
CA LEU A 120 -3.84 -3.06 -5.82
C LEU A 120 -4.54 -4.33 -5.32
N VAL A 121 -4.54 -5.41 -6.11
CA VAL A 121 -5.12 -6.70 -5.70
C VAL A 121 -4.38 -7.28 -4.49
N GLN A 122 -3.04 -7.23 -4.49
CA GLN A 122 -2.23 -7.73 -3.36
C GLN A 122 -2.43 -6.93 -2.07
N MET A 123 -2.90 -5.69 -2.16
CA MET A 123 -3.19 -4.84 -1.00
C MET A 123 -4.49 -5.21 -0.28
N ILE A 124 -5.46 -5.84 -0.99
CA ILE A 124 -6.79 -6.13 -0.43
C ILE A 124 -6.71 -7.03 0.81
N PRO A 125 -6.01 -8.18 0.81
CA PRO A 125 -5.93 -9.05 1.99
C PRO A 125 -5.32 -8.35 3.21
N LEU A 126 -4.31 -7.52 2.99
CA LEU A 126 -3.68 -6.74 4.05
C LEU A 126 -4.67 -5.77 4.70
N TRP A 127 -5.43 -5.02 3.89
CA TRP A 127 -6.46 -4.12 4.41
C TRP A 127 -7.59 -4.85 5.12
N THR A 128 -8.06 -5.97 4.57
CA THR A 128 -9.08 -6.81 5.21
C THR A 128 -8.61 -7.24 6.60
N TRP A 129 -7.38 -7.74 6.72
CA TRP A 129 -6.82 -8.11 8.02
C TRP A 129 -6.72 -6.93 8.99
N VAL A 130 -6.30 -5.74 8.52
CA VAL A 130 -6.27 -4.53 9.37
C VAL A 130 -7.66 -4.17 9.88
N ILE A 131 -8.68 -4.25 9.03
CA ILE A 131 -10.08 -3.96 9.39
C ILE A 131 -10.57 -4.94 10.46
N GLU A 132 -10.36 -6.24 10.22
CA GLU A 132 -10.76 -7.32 11.13
C GLU A 132 -10.08 -7.23 12.50
N ASN A 133 -8.87 -6.66 12.57
CA ASN A 133 -8.09 -6.55 13.80
C ASN A 133 -8.07 -5.13 14.40
N SER A 134 -8.88 -4.20 13.86
CA SER A 134 -8.87 -2.79 14.26
C SER A 134 -9.14 -2.56 15.75
N GLU A 135 -10.01 -3.36 16.38
CA GLU A 135 -10.27 -3.33 17.82
C GLU A 135 -9.04 -3.74 18.65
N ALA A 136 -8.32 -4.78 18.22
CA ALA A 136 -7.11 -5.23 18.87
C ALA A 136 -6.01 -4.16 18.83
N PHE A 137 -5.88 -3.45 17.70
CA PHE A 137 -4.98 -2.28 17.59
C PHE A 137 -5.40 -1.14 18.53
N SER A 138 -6.70 -0.83 18.60
CA SER A 138 -7.21 0.22 19.50
C SER A 138 -6.94 -0.13 20.97
N ALA A 139 -7.21 -1.37 21.37
CA ALA A 139 -6.93 -1.84 22.73
C ALA A 139 -5.43 -1.79 23.05
N ALA A 140 -4.57 -2.12 22.09
CA ALA A 140 -3.12 -2.02 22.26
C ALA A 140 -2.63 -0.59 22.47
N ARG A 141 -3.14 0.39 21.70
CA ARG A 141 -2.80 1.82 21.88
C ARG A 141 -3.26 2.35 23.23
N ASN A 142 -4.43 1.94 23.71
CA ASN A 142 -4.95 2.36 25.01
C ASN A 142 -4.15 1.79 26.20
N ARG A 143 -3.34 0.73 26.00
CA ARG A 143 -2.42 0.21 27.02
C ARG A 143 -1.17 1.07 27.18
N TYR A 144 -0.82 1.84 26.15
CA TYR A 144 0.31 2.77 26.15
C TYR A 144 -0.16 4.12 25.61
N PRO A 145 -1.06 4.84 26.34
CA PRO A 145 -1.35 6.22 25.99
C PRO A 145 0.00 6.97 26.02
N ASP A 146 0.28 7.74 24.95
CA ASP A 146 1.53 8.50 24.79
C ASP A 146 2.01 9.06 26.13
N ARG A 147 3.26 8.74 26.49
CA ARG A 147 3.95 9.33 27.65
C ARG A 147 4.31 10.78 27.38
#